data_AF-Q4R9U1-F1
#
_entry.id   AF-Q4R9U1-F1
#
_cell.length_a   1.000
_cell.length_b   1.000
_cell.length_c   1.000
_cell.angle_alpha   90.00
_cell.angle_beta   90.00
_cell.angle_gamma   90.00
#
_symmetry.space_group_name_H-M   'P 1'
#
loop_
_entity.id
_entity.type
_entity.pdbx_description
1 polymer ?
#
loop_
_entity_poly.entity_id
_entity_poly.type
_entity_poly.pdbx_seq_one_letter_code
_entity_poly.pdbx_strand_id
1 'polypeptide(L)' 'EECLRWKQSFEKLLTSKCGLCAFTAFLVSEFSEENIAFYFACEDYRNTKSASKLSVKAQKIYDEFISTDAPREV' A
#
# COMPACT_ATOMS: atom_id res chain seq x y z
N GLU A 1 -5.36 -23.48 -8.23
CA GLU A 1 -4.29 -23.61 -7.20
C GLU A 1 -3.74 -22.27 -6.71
N GLU A 2 -3.58 -21.26 -7.57
CA GLU A 2 -3.01 -19.96 -7.16
C GLU A 2 -3.80 -19.24 -6.05
N CYS A 3 -5.14 -19.15 -6.14
CA CYS A 3 -5.97 -18.54 -5.09
C CYS A 3 -5.80 -19.19 -3.70
N LEU A 4 -5.45 -20.47 -3.63
CA LEU A 4 -5.22 -21.14 -2.34
C LEU A 4 -3.97 -20.61 -1.65
N ARG A 5 -2.98 -20.11 -2.42
CA ARG A 5 -1.75 -19.51 -1.88
C ARG A 5 -2.01 -18.13 -1.29
N TRP A 6 -3.00 -17.39 -1.81
CA TRP A 6 -3.37 -16.07 -1.29
C TRP A 6 -3.84 -16.14 0.16
N LYS A 7 -4.51 -17.24 0.55
CA LYS A 7 -4.97 -17.47 1.93
C LYS A 7 -3.83 -17.82 2.90
N GLN A 8 -2.64 -18.16 2.40
CA GLN A 8 -1.53 -18.60 3.24
C GLN A 8 -0.76 -17.45 3.87
N SER A 9 -0.65 -16.31 3.17
CA SER A 9 -0.08 -15.09 3.74
C SER A 9 -0.45 -13.87 2.89
N PHE A 10 -0.40 -12.70 3.51
CA PHE A 10 -0.68 -11.44 2.85
C PHE A 10 0.35 -11.13 1.74
N GLU A 11 1.63 -11.44 1.98
CA GLU A 11 2.71 -11.25 1.01
C GLU A 11 2.50 -12.12 -0.24
N LYS A 12 2.00 -13.36 -0.06
CA LYS A 12 1.67 -14.25 -1.18
C LYS A 12 0.48 -13.74 -2.01
N LEU A 13 -0.47 -13.06 -1.37
CA LEU A 13 -1.55 -12.36 -2.07
C LEU A 13 -1.00 -11.19 -2.88
N LEU A 14 -0.19 -10.32 -2.25
CA LEU A 14 0.31 -9.09 -2.89
C LEU A 14 1.35 -9.34 -4.00
N THR A 15 2.10 -10.43 -3.94
CA THR A 15 3.08 -10.81 -4.98
C THR A 15 2.42 -11.38 -6.25
N SER A 16 1.18 -11.88 -6.16
CA SER A 16 0.40 -12.30 -7.32
C SER A 16 -0.27 -11.08 -7.95
N LYS A 17 -0.05 -10.87 -9.26
CA LYS A 17 -0.71 -9.79 -10.00
C LYS A 17 -2.24 -9.91 -9.91
N CYS A 18 -2.78 -11.11 -10.06
CA CYS A 18 -4.21 -11.38 -9.95
C CYS A 18 -4.71 -11.18 -8.51
N GLY A 19 -3.93 -11.63 -7.52
CA GLY A 19 -4.25 -11.47 -6.10
C GLY A 19 -4.31 -10.00 -5.68
N LEU A 20 -3.30 -9.21 -6.08
CA LEU A 20 -3.29 -7.77 -5.85
C LEU A 20 -4.49 -7.07 -6.52
N CYS A 21 -4.77 -7.35 -7.80
CA CYS A 21 -5.93 -6.75 -8.48
C CYS A 21 -7.25 -7.10 -7.77
N ALA A 22 -7.42 -8.35 -7.36
CA ALA A 22 -8.63 -8.78 -6.63
C ALA A 22 -8.74 -8.10 -5.27
N PHE A 23 -7.64 -7.99 -4.53
CA PHE A 23 -7.63 -7.35 -3.21
C PHE A 23 -7.86 -5.83 -3.31
N THR A 24 -7.25 -5.17 -4.28
CA THR A 24 -7.51 -3.74 -4.54
C THR A 24 -8.98 -3.52 -4.93
N ALA A 25 -9.56 -4.37 -5.77
CA ALA A 25 -10.99 -4.28 -6.12
C ALA A 25 -11.89 -4.48 -4.90
N PHE A 26 -11.52 -5.40 -4.00
CA PHE A 26 -12.21 -5.61 -2.74
C PHE A 26 -12.14 -4.36 -1.85
N LEU A 27 -10.96 -3.76 -1.65
CA LEU A 27 -10.83 -2.55 -0.84
C LEU A 27 -11.58 -1.34 -1.42
N VAL A 28 -11.58 -1.17 -2.75
CA VAL A 28 -12.40 -0.14 -3.41
C VAL A 28 -13.88 -0.37 -3.15
N SER A 29 -14.34 -1.62 -3.10
CA SER A 29 -15.75 -1.92 -2.80
C SER A 29 -16.13 -1.60 -1.35
N GLU A 30 -15.14 -1.55 -0.45
CA GLU A 30 -15.28 -1.20 0.96
C GLU A 30 -14.85 0.24 1.26
N PHE A 31 -14.54 1.05 0.23
CA PHE A 31 -14.04 2.43 0.37
C PHE A 31 -12.82 2.53 1.30
N SER A 32 -11.88 1.59 1.13
CA SER A 32 -10.70 1.43 1.99
C SER A 32 -9.40 1.23 1.19
N GLU A 33 -9.38 1.63 -0.09
CA GLU A 33 -8.25 1.44 -1.00
C GLU A 33 -7.01 2.29 -0.64
N GLU A 34 -7.16 3.31 0.18
CA GLU A 34 -6.07 4.09 0.76
C GLU A 34 -5.13 3.21 1.58
N ASN A 35 -5.64 2.19 2.28
CA ASN A 35 -4.83 1.29 3.11
C ASN A 35 -3.76 0.55 2.31
N ILE A 36 -4.12 0.00 1.15
CA ILE A 36 -3.15 -0.74 0.31
C ILE A 36 -2.19 0.22 -0.40
N ALA A 37 -2.65 1.42 -0.77
CA ALA A 37 -1.79 2.43 -1.36
C ALA A 37 -0.74 2.94 -0.35
N PHE A 38 -1.15 3.19 0.89
CA PHE A 38 -0.26 3.56 1.98
C PHE A 38 0.77 2.46 2.27
N TYR A 39 0.34 1.19 2.31
CA TYR A 39 1.24 0.05 2.47
C TYR A 39 2.35 0.05 1.40
N PHE A 40 2.01 0.22 0.12
CA PHE A 40 3.01 0.27 -0.95
C PHE A 40 3.89 1.51 -0.88
N ALA A 41 3.35 2.66 -0.48
CA ALA A 41 4.15 3.86 -0.25
C ALA A 41 5.19 3.64 0.86
N CYS A 42 4.82 2.94 1.94
CA CYS A 42 5.73 2.55 3.01
C CYS A 42 6.79 1.54 2.56
N GLU A 43 6.43 0.56 1.73
CA GLU A 43 7.41 -0.39 1.18
C GLU A 43 8.41 0.30 0.23
N ASP A 44 7.97 1.23 -0.60
CA ASP A 44 8.85 2.05 -1.44
C ASP A 44 9.74 2.98 -0.59
N TYR A 45 9.21 3.56 0.49
CA TYR A 45 9.99 4.33 1.46
C TYR A 45 11.07 3.46 2.12
N ARG A 46 10.70 2.29 2.64
CA ARG A 46 11.62 1.33 3.29
C ARG A 46 12.77 0.92 2.38
N ASN A 47 12.50 0.75 1.09
CA ASN A 47 13.48 0.34 0.09
C ASN A 47 14.36 1.50 -0.43
N THR A 48 14.10 2.75 -0.02
CA THR A 48 14.84 3.92 -0.48
C THR A 48 16.17 4.08 0.27
N LYS A 49 17.29 4.03 -0.45
CA LYS A 49 18.64 4.15 0.14
C LYS A 49 19.16 5.59 0.27
N SER A 50 18.59 6.52 -0.48
CA SER A 50 19.08 7.91 -0.54
C SER A 50 18.43 8.75 0.55
N ALA A 51 19.23 9.34 1.44
CA ALA A 51 18.75 10.16 2.56
C ALA A 51 17.94 11.38 2.11
N SER A 52 18.35 12.04 1.03
CA SER A 52 17.59 13.17 0.47
C SER A 52 16.24 12.73 -0.10
N LYS A 53 16.17 11.56 -0.74
CA LYS A 53 14.90 10.99 -1.23
C LYS A 53 14.01 10.50 -0.09
N LEU A 54 14.58 9.99 1.00
CA LEU A 54 13.82 9.58 2.18
C LEU A 54 13.05 10.77 2.75
N SER A 55 13.69 11.90 3.03
CA SER A 55 12.99 13.08 3.59
C SER A 55 11.82 13.53 2.70
N VAL A 56 12.02 13.58 1.38
CA VAL A 56 10.96 13.96 0.42
C VAL A 56 9.82 12.94 0.40
N LYS A 57 10.11 11.63 0.43
CA LYS A 57 9.08 10.60 0.45
C LYS A 57 8.32 10.57 1.78
N ALA A 58 9.00 10.76 2.91
CA ALA A 58 8.36 10.84 4.23
C ALA A 58 7.33 11.97 4.26
N GLN A 59 7.70 13.16 3.77
CA GLN A 59 6.77 14.28 3.72
C GLN A 59 5.57 13.98 2.83
N LYS A 60 5.79 13.40 1.63
CA LYS A 60 4.69 13.01 0.74
C LYS A 60 3.73 12.00 1.37
N ILE A 61 4.29 10.98 2.03
CA ILE A 61 3.47 9.97 2.73
C ILE A 61 2.66 10.63 3.85
N TYR A 62 3.27 11.55 4.59
CA TYR A 62 2.59 12.27 5.64
C TYR A 62 1.42 13.10 5.10
N ASP A 63 1.67 13.92 4.08
CA ASP A 63 0.65 14.82 3.50
C ASP A 63 -0.48 14.07 2.77
N GLU A 64 -0.20 12.89 2.21
CA GLU A 64 -1.20 12.10 1.46
C GLU A 64 -2.02 11.17 2.35
N PHE A 65 -1.43 10.61 3.41
CA PHE A 65 -2.04 9.53 4.19
C PHE A 65 -2.14 9.76 5.70
N ILE A 66 -1.36 10.65 6.33
CA ILE A 66 -1.24 10.70 7.81
C ILE A 66 -1.68 12.02 8.43
N SER A 67 -1.52 13.16 7.73
CA SER A 67 -1.96 14.44 8.26
C SER A 67 -3.47 14.42 8.47
N THR A 68 -3.95 15.11 9.51
CA THR A 68 -5.38 15.39 9.64
C THR A 68 -5.89 16.07 8.38
N ASP A 69 -7.02 15.60 7.85
CA ASP A 69 -7.61 16.06 6.58
C ASP A 69 -6.77 15.69 5.34
N ALA A 70 -5.87 14.71 5.44
CA ALA A 70 -5.18 14.17 4.28
C ALA A 70 -6.21 13.62 3.27
N PRO A 71 -5.99 13.81 1.96
CA PRO A 71 -6.95 13.39 0.93
C PRO A 71 -7.21 11.88 0.93
N ARG A 72 -6.31 11.09 1.53
CA ARG A 72 -6.39 9.63 1.67
C ARG A 72 -5.96 9.22 3.07
N GLU A 73 -6.41 9.97 4.08
CA GLU A 73 -6.15 9.69 5.50
C GLU A 73 -6.47 8.22 5.85
N VAL A 74 -5.51 7.52 6.48
CA VAL A 74 -5.61 6.11 6.90
C VAL A 74 -5.98 5.97 8.38
#